data_AF-A0A380S328-F1
#
_entry.id   AF-A0A380S328-F1
#
_cell.length_a   1.000
_cell.length_b   1.000
_cell.length_c   1.000
_cell.angle_alpha   90.00
_cell.angle_beta   90.00
_cell.angle_gamma   90.00
#
_symmetry.space_group_name_H-M   'P 1'
#
loop_
_entity.id
_entity.type
_entity.pdbx_description
1 polymer ?
#
loop_
_entity_poly.entity_id
_entity_poly.type
_entity_poly.pdbx_seq_one_letter_code
_entity_poly.pdbx_strand_id
1 'polypeptide(L)'
;MTQDKLIDLCRYDIGWIDIVGGSELDAYPDSGFDVQCENDYPMMLSDLKTALCHFEDEKLSFDDFAFDWWCPVTTYFYEYLCLDELLGSDADNIGDLPLPPLPETDEDMMVTVLIKLAKIADNFDEKGGFPRGSASEVLGLSNLIAMIENYEENKDLPPEERTYTKDQMMIFLNHWDNSLLLSDAREDVIAHFVEFTNILCEQHVFEALKIKAFACNGGNAAFPCDYGEAIRLLTILLKEFGFGYAANALGFIYYDGKYTGKPDFDKAFAYFAIASNYGIAEAKLKFADMLLMGDAGNPDPILAYNTYLQVYHDARIRFETGEYNCNLPESAIRIARALKLFPDQKVKRLKLLLEATYSAFVRYQNNKVYSDLEFSKNVQAEIDKTINEFTKDDPVKINSGWQNLGNDDINDVFDDFSGPPFPAYYTVGVKKLKGSRYKLTLKRHSIFPDAYPPLSLSVQPWLLRAGLCDNLVFTVPAESGNDALDYLANSGEEGTFDKLVVRNNDEKTASRFSFVRNGELVLGFEAGRIFFNKPSGKTIG
;
A
#
# COMPACT_ATOMS: atom_id res chain seq x y z
N MET A 1 -21.28 -2.29 47.73
CA MET A 1 -21.62 -3.64 47.28
C MET A 1 -20.97 -4.63 48.23
N THR A 2 -21.73 -5.61 48.73
CA THR A 2 -21.18 -6.69 49.54
C THR A 2 -20.31 -7.61 48.68
N GLN A 3 -19.38 -8.34 49.29
CA GLN A 3 -18.52 -9.26 48.55
C GLN A 3 -19.32 -10.26 47.71
N ASP A 4 -20.33 -10.90 48.30
CA ASP A 4 -21.16 -11.90 47.60
C ASP A 4 -21.83 -11.32 46.35
N LYS A 5 -22.30 -10.07 46.42
CA LYS A 5 -22.94 -9.40 45.27
C LYS A 5 -21.95 -9.06 44.15
N LEU A 6 -20.69 -8.76 44.50
CA LEU A 6 -19.64 -8.53 43.49
C LEU A 6 -19.29 -9.82 42.75
N ILE A 7 -19.23 -10.93 43.48
CA ILE A 7 -19.01 -12.26 42.89
C ILE A 7 -20.20 -12.64 42.00
N ASP A 8 -21.42 -12.48 42.50
CA ASP A 8 -22.64 -12.80 41.74
C ASP A 8 -22.73 -11.94 40.46
N LEU A 9 -22.38 -10.64 40.52
CA LEU A 9 -22.31 -9.78 39.33
C LEU A 9 -21.25 -10.28 38.34
N CYS A 10 -20.04 -10.56 38.84
CA CYS A 10 -18.92 -11.01 38.03
C CYS A 10 -19.27 -12.26 37.22
N ARG A 11 -20.02 -13.19 37.84
CA ARG A 11 -20.50 -14.45 37.25
C ARG A 11 -21.82 -14.32 36.50
N TYR A 12 -22.41 -13.14 36.50
CA TYR A 12 -23.77 -12.87 36.01
C TYR A 12 -24.82 -13.81 36.64
N ASP A 13 -24.65 -14.16 37.92
CA ASP A 13 -25.70 -14.77 38.75
C ASP A 13 -26.79 -13.75 39.11
N ILE A 14 -26.44 -12.45 39.09
CA ILE A 14 -27.34 -11.31 39.22
C ILE A 14 -26.87 -10.15 38.33
N GLY A 15 -27.80 -9.54 37.58
CA GLY A 15 -27.51 -8.38 36.72
C GLY A 15 -27.39 -7.07 37.50
N TRP A 16 -26.74 -6.08 36.90
CA TRP A 16 -26.58 -4.74 37.49
C TRP A 16 -27.91 -4.05 37.81
N ILE A 17 -28.90 -4.15 36.93
CA ILE A 17 -30.24 -3.58 37.09
C ILE A 17 -30.91 -4.14 38.35
N ASP A 18 -30.77 -5.45 38.58
CA ASP A 18 -31.31 -6.13 39.77
C ASP A 18 -30.55 -5.74 41.06
N ILE A 19 -29.23 -5.53 40.98
CA ILE A 19 -28.41 -5.04 42.11
C ILE A 19 -28.87 -3.65 42.55
N VAL A 20 -29.12 -2.75 41.60
CA VAL A 20 -29.59 -1.38 41.87
C VAL A 20 -31.03 -1.38 42.36
N GLY A 21 -31.85 -2.34 41.91
CA GLY A 21 -33.22 -2.56 42.39
C GLY A 21 -34.24 -1.60 41.76
N GLY A 22 -34.22 -1.45 40.44
CA GLY A 22 -35.08 -0.50 39.70
C GLY A 22 -35.24 -0.82 38.20
N SER A 23 -35.60 0.19 37.42
CA SER A 23 -35.65 0.17 35.95
C SER A 23 -34.30 0.54 35.33
N GLU A 24 -34.13 0.41 34.00
CA GLU A 24 -32.91 0.86 33.30
C GLU A 24 -32.52 2.32 33.63
N LEU A 25 -33.52 3.21 33.79
CA LEU A 25 -33.30 4.61 34.17
C LEU A 25 -32.71 4.75 35.58
N ASP A 26 -33.01 3.80 36.47
CA ASP A 26 -32.46 3.78 37.82
C ASP A 26 -31.04 3.19 37.82
N ALA A 27 -30.72 2.29 36.89
CA ALA A 27 -29.40 1.67 36.72
C ALA A 27 -28.36 2.59 36.03
N TYR A 28 -28.81 3.66 35.39
CA TYR A 28 -27.96 4.64 34.69
C TYR A 28 -28.43 6.09 34.89
N PRO A 29 -28.33 6.65 36.11
CA PRO A 29 -28.70 8.04 36.35
C PRO A 29 -27.71 9.00 35.69
N ASP A 30 -28.18 10.16 35.21
CA ASP A 30 -27.35 11.20 34.58
C ASP A 30 -26.16 11.67 35.46
N SER A 31 -26.28 11.51 36.78
CA SER A 31 -25.22 11.86 37.74
C SER A 31 -24.12 10.80 37.87
N GLY A 32 -24.30 9.63 37.28
CA GLY A 32 -23.48 8.44 37.52
C GLY A 32 -23.68 7.84 38.92
N PHE A 33 -23.02 6.71 39.15
CA PHE A 33 -22.91 6.07 40.46
C PHE A 33 -21.51 6.25 41.05
N ASP A 34 -21.46 6.50 42.36
CA ASP A 34 -20.27 6.29 43.18
C ASP A 34 -20.46 4.95 43.92
N VAL A 35 -19.84 3.89 43.38
CA VAL A 35 -20.00 2.54 43.92
C VAL A 35 -18.81 2.20 44.80
N GLN A 36 -19.08 1.77 46.03
CA GLN A 36 -18.04 1.28 46.96
C GLN A 36 -18.23 -0.20 47.23
N CYS A 37 -17.21 -1.02 46.97
CA CYS A 37 -17.19 -2.43 47.34
C CYS A 37 -16.53 -2.64 48.72
N GLU A 38 -16.92 -3.72 49.41
CA GLU A 38 -16.33 -4.06 50.72
C GLU A 38 -14.84 -4.43 50.62
N ASN A 39 -14.47 -5.19 49.59
CA ASN A 39 -13.10 -5.55 49.25
C ASN A 39 -12.97 -5.72 47.72
N ASP A 40 -11.73 -5.80 47.27
CA ASP A 40 -11.41 -6.18 45.89
C ASP A 40 -11.62 -7.70 45.70
N TYR A 41 -11.96 -8.10 44.48
CA TYR A 41 -12.19 -9.48 44.09
C TYR A 41 -11.56 -9.74 42.72
N PRO A 42 -10.33 -10.29 42.65
CA PRO A 42 -9.71 -10.63 41.38
C PRO A 42 -10.60 -11.59 40.58
N MET A 43 -11.11 -11.13 39.44
CA MET A 43 -11.96 -11.94 38.57
C MET A 43 -11.18 -13.18 38.11
N MET A 44 -11.80 -14.35 38.19
CA MET A 44 -11.18 -15.61 37.73
C MET A 44 -11.71 -16.03 36.35
N LEU A 45 -10.95 -16.85 35.62
CA LEU A 45 -11.38 -17.43 34.34
C LEU A 45 -12.70 -18.22 34.47
N SER A 46 -12.89 -18.91 35.60
CA SER A 46 -14.13 -19.62 35.89
C SER A 46 -15.34 -18.70 36.06
N ASP A 47 -15.12 -17.48 36.56
CA ASP A 47 -16.19 -16.50 36.73
C ASP A 47 -16.62 -15.97 35.37
N LEU A 48 -15.64 -15.58 34.54
CA LEU A 48 -15.86 -15.17 33.15
C LEU A 48 -16.61 -16.26 32.37
N LYS A 49 -16.14 -17.51 32.44
CA LYS A 49 -16.79 -18.64 31.77
C LYS A 49 -18.24 -18.80 32.24
N THR A 50 -18.50 -18.71 33.55
CA THR A 50 -19.86 -18.81 34.10
C THR A 50 -20.78 -17.75 33.51
N ALA A 51 -20.34 -16.49 33.50
CA ALA A 51 -21.12 -15.40 32.92
C ALA A 51 -21.44 -15.65 31.44
N LEU A 52 -20.44 -16.02 30.63
CA LEU A 52 -20.65 -16.32 29.22
C LEU A 52 -21.63 -17.49 29.00
N CYS A 53 -21.57 -18.53 29.84
CA CYS A 53 -22.51 -19.64 29.79
C CYS A 53 -23.94 -19.20 30.10
N HIS A 54 -24.18 -18.29 31.05
CA HIS A 54 -25.53 -17.75 31.30
C HIS A 54 -26.08 -17.02 30.08
N PHE A 55 -25.28 -16.13 29.47
CA PHE A 55 -25.70 -15.41 28.25
C PHE A 55 -26.00 -16.36 27.08
N GLU A 56 -25.21 -17.43 26.93
CA GLU A 56 -25.40 -18.46 25.90
C GLU A 56 -26.64 -19.33 26.15
N ASP A 57 -26.74 -19.94 27.34
CA ASP A 57 -27.76 -20.94 27.68
C ASP A 57 -29.16 -20.31 27.78
N GLU A 58 -29.26 -19.11 28.36
CA GLU A 58 -30.52 -18.38 28.52
C GLU A 58 -30.89 -17.54 27.29
N LYS A 59 -29.98 -17.44 26.31
CA LYS A 59 -30.16 -16.68 25.05
C LYS A 59 -30.51 -15.21 25.29
N LEU A 60 -29.83 -14.60 26.24
CA LEU A 60 -30.01 -13.20 26.59
C LEU A 60 -29.62 -12.28 25.43
N SER A 61 -30.18 -11.08 25.43
CA SER A 61 -29.92 -10.11 24.36
C SER A 61 -28.52 -9.50 24.48
N PHE A 62 -28.02 -8.95 23.38
CA PHE A 62 -26.79 -8.17 23.42
C PHE A 62 -26.93 -6.92 24.30
N ASP A 63 -28.14 -6.33 24.39
CA ASP A 63 -28.42 -5.21 25.28
C ASP A 63 -28.27 -5.63 26.76
N ASP A 64 -28.78 -6.81 27.14
CA ASP A 64 -28.58 -7.37 28.48
C ASP A 64 -27.08 -7.56 28.77
N PHE A 65 -26.33 -8.12 27.82
CA PHE A 65 -24.87 -8.24 27.97
C PHE A 65 -24.19 -6.89 28.15
N ALA A 66 -24.49 -5.92 27.27
CA ALA A 66 -23.83 -4.63 27.25
C ALA A 66 -24.15 -3.81 28.50
N PHE A 67 -25.44 -3.65 28.80
CA PHE A 67 -25.92 -2.73 29.83
C PHE A 67 -26.18 -3.39 31.18
N ASP A 68 -26.33 -4.70 31.27
CA ASP A 68 -26.55 -5.36 32.56
C ASP A 68 -25.29 -6.01 33.14
N TRP A 69 -24.22 -6.12 32.33
CA TRP A 69 -22.97 -6.76 32.75
C TRP A 69 -21.69 -6.05 32.27
N TRP A 70 -21.47 -5.91 30.96
CA TRP A 70 -20.21 -5.41 30.40
C TRP A 70 -19.89 -3.98 30.85
N CYS A 71 -20.77 -3.02 30.60
CA CYS A 71 -20.57 -1.62 31.00
C CYS A 71 -20.39 -1.47 32.52
N PRO A 72 -21.20 -2.12 33.39
CA PRO A 72 -20.96 -2.11 34.83
C PRO A 72 -19.58 -2.65 35.20
N VAL A 73 -19.17 -3.80 34.63
CA VAL A 73 -17.86 -4.42 34.86
C VAL A 73 -16.73 -3.48 34.47
N THR A 74 -16.79 -2.86 33.29
CA THR A 74 -15.70 -2.02 32.77
C THR A 74 -15.71 -0.59 33.32
N THR A 75 -16.86 -0.08 33.78
CA THR A 75 -17.01 1.31 34.24
C THR A 75 -16.95 1.45 35.76
N TYR A 76 -17.67 0.59 36.49
CA TYR A 76 -17.83 0.74 37.95
C TYR A 76 -17.00 -0.26 38.75
N PHE A 77 -16.72 -1.44 38.18
CA PHE A 77 -16.10 -2.54 38.92
C PHE A 77 -14.71 -2.92 38.41
N TYR A 78 -14.17 -2.21 37.43
CA TYR A 78 -12.94 -2.58 36.75
C TYR A 78 -11.74 -2.73 37.70
N GLU A 79 -11.50 -1.72 38.56
CA GLU A 79 -10.46 -1.75 39.60
C GLU A 79 -10.81 -2.76 40.71
N TYR A 80 -12.07 -2.81 41.13
CA TYR A 80 -12.53 -3.75 42.16
C TYR A 80 -12.42 -5.22 41.74
N LEU A 81 -12.45 -5.50 40.44
CA LEU A 81 -12.26 -6.81 39.86
C LEU A 81 -10.79 -7.11 39.51
N CYS A 82 -9.89 -6.17 39.84
CA CYS A 82 -8.46 -6.20 39.51
C CYS A 82 -8.19 -6.38 38.00
N LEU A 83 -9.10 -5.93 37.15
CA LEU A 83 -8.95 -6.03 35.70
C LEU A 83 -7.96 -4.99 35.17
N ASP A 84 -7.75 -3.89 35.89
CA ASP A 84 -6.75 -2.88 35.60
C ASP A 84 -5.31 -3.41 35.72
N GLU A 85 -5.07 -4.35 36.63
CA GLU A 85 -3.78 -5.05 36.74
C GLU A 85 -3.52 -5.97 35.54
N LEU A 86 -4.59 -6.53 34.96
CA LEU A 86 -4.53 -7.51 33.87
C LEU A 86 -4.55 -6.86 32.47
N LEU A 87 -5.38 -5.83 32.28
CA LEU A 87 -5.69 -5.19 31.00
C LEU A 87 -5.21 -3.72 30.93
N GLY A 88 -4.58 -3.22 31.98
CA GLY A 88 -4.11 -1.83 32.07
C GLY A 88 -5.16 -0.88 32.63
N SER A 89 -4.74 0.33 33.02
CA SER A 89 -5.57 1.25 33.81
C SER A 89 -6.77 1.87 33.09
N ASP A 90 -6.92 1.69 31.79
CA ASP A 90 -7.94 2.37 30.99
C ASP A 90 -8.80 1.34 30.25
N ALA A 91 -10.01 1.14 30.75
CA ALA A 91 -10.95 0.15 30.24
C ALA A 91 -11.43 0.45 28.81
N ASP A 92 -11.37 1.71 28.35
CA ASP A 92 -11.77 2.09 26.99
C ASP A 92 -10.81 1.53 25.93
N ASN A 93 -9.61 1.09 26.31
CA ASN A 93 -8.58 0.59 25.40
C ASN A 93 -8.45 -0.93 25.36
N ILE A 94 -9.33 -1.70 26.04
CA ILE A 94 -9.22 -3.16 26.11
C ILE A 94 -9.19 -3.78 24.71
N GLY A 95 -10.05 -3.33 23.80
CA GLY A 95 -10.11 -3.84 22.43
C GLY A 95 -8.83 -3.63 21.59
N ASP A 96 -7.99 -2.68 21.97
CA ASP A 96 -6.75 -2.33 21.26
C ASP A 96 -5.51 -3.08 21.76
N LEU A 97 -5.64 -3.82 22.87
CA LEU A 97 -4.54 -4.60 23.42
C LEU A 97 -4.12 -5.75 22.48
N PRO A 98 -2.82 -6.06 22.44
CA PRO A 98 -2.34 -7.23 21.69
C PRO A 98 -2.85 -8.52 22.34
N LEU A 99 -3.37 -9.43 21.52
CA LEU A 99 -3.73 -10.76 22.00
C LEU A 99 -2.46 -11.56 22.35
N PRO A 100 -2.45 -12.31 23.47
CA PRO A 100 -1.44 -13.33 23.71
C PRO A 100 -1.37 -14.29 22.50
N PRO A 101 -0.16 -14.63 21.99
CA PRO A 101 -0.02 -15.50 20.83
C PRO A 101 -0.61 -16.89 21.07
N LEU A 102 -0.42 -17.38 22.30
CA LEU A 102 -1.00 -18.61 22.82
C LEU A 102 -1.30 -18.40 24.31
N PRO A 103 -2.53 -18.62 24.78
CA PRO A 103 -2.82 -18.51 26.20
C PRO A 103 -2.24 -19.70 26.97
N GLU A 104 -1.26 -19.43 27.84
CA GLU A 104 -0.58 -20.45 28.66
C GLU A 104 -1.13 -20.48 30.09
N THR A 105 -1.63 -19.35 30.58
CA THR A 105 -2.18 -19.17 31.93
C THR A 105 -3.66 -18.82 31.91
N ASP A 106 -4.34 -18.97 33.06
CA ASP A 106 -5.75 -18.58 33.22
C ASP A 106 -5.90 -17.07 32.92
N GLU A 107 -4.91 -16.26 33.32
CA GLU A 107 -4.80 -14.83 33.01
C GLU A 107 -4.70 -14.56 31.50
N ASP A 108 -3.82 -15.26 30.78
CA ASP A 108 -3.72 -15.09 29.32
C ASP A 108 -5.02 -15.44 28.59
N MET A 109 -5.71 -16.49 29.06
CA MET A 109 -7.00 -16.88 28.50
C MET A 109 -8.07 -15.83 28.79
N MET A 110 -8.11 -15.30 30.01
CA MET A 110 -9.00 -14.19 30.36
C MET A 110 -8.73 -12.97 29.46
N VAL A 111 -7.47 -12.55 29.32
CA VAL A 111 -7.08 -11.44 28.43
C VAL A 111 -7.56 -11.69 27.02
N THR A 112 -7.34 -12.90 26.50
CA THR A 112 -7.75 -13.28 25.14
C THR A 112 -9.26 -13.14 24.94
N VAL A 113 -10.06 -13.60 25.89
CA VAL A 113 -11.53 -13.55 25.83
C VAL A 113 -12.04 -12.12 26.00
N LEU A 114 -11.55 -11.37 26.99
CA LEU A 114 -11.98 -10.01 27.28
C LEU A 114 -11.65 -9.05 26.12
N ILE A 115 -10.46 -9.15 25.50
CA ILE A 115 -10.11 -8.38 24.30
C ILE A 115 -11.07 -8.70 23.13
N LYS A 116 -11.42 -9.98 22.95
CA LYS A 116 -12.37 -10.39 21.89
C LYS A 116 -13.78 -9.85 22.13
N LEU A 117 -14.23 -9.81 23.39
CA LEU A 117 -15.51 -9.20 23.76
C LEU A 117 -15.48 -7.69 23.52
N ALA A 118 -14.47 -6.98 24.03
CA ALA A 118 -14.31 -5.53 23.88
C ALA A 118 -14.35 -5.07 22.42
N LYS A 119 -13.67 -5.80 21.52
CA LYS A 119 -13.68 -5.51 20.07
C LYS A 119 -15.07 -5.49 19.42
N ILE A 120 -16.07 -6.07 20.07
CA ILE A 120 -17.45 -6.08 19.58
C ILE A 120 -18.32 -5.20 20.48
N ALA A 121 -18.19 -5.34 21.80
CA ALA A 121 -19.00 -4.66 22.80
C ALA A 121 -18.84 -3.13 22.77
N ASP A 122 -17.62 -2.65 22.51
CA ASP A 122 -17.28 -1.22 22.54
C ASP A 122 -17.42 -0.55 21.16
N ASN A 123 -17.83 -1.31 20.13
CA ASN A 123 -17.97 -0.82 18.76
C ASN A 123 -19.44 -0.65 18.35
N PHE A 124 -19.71 0.45 17.64
CA PHE A 124 -21.01 0.68 17.00
C PHE A 124 -21.13 -0.13 15.69
N ASP A 125 -22.36 -0.51 15.33
CA ASP A 125 -22.70 -1.08 14.04
C ASP A 125 -22.46 -0.07 12.88
N GLU A 126 -22.62 -0.53 11.64
CA GLU A 126 -22.42 0.28 10.43
C GLU A 126 -23.29 1.56 10.36
N LYS A 127 -24.31 1.68 11.22
CA LYS A 127 -25.24 2.80 11.29
C LYS A 127 -25.00 3.68 12.53
N GLY A 128 -23.96 3.39 13.31
CA GLY A 128 -23.63 4.13 14.54
C GLY A 128 -24.54 3.77 15.72
N GLY A 129 -25.24 2.62 15.68
CA GLY A 129 -26.04 2.11 16.78
C GLY A 129 -25.40 0.89 17.45
N PHE A 130 -25.89 0.48 18.62
CA PHE A 130 -25.43 -0.79 19.22
C PHE A 130 -25.89 -2.00 18.37
N PRO A 131 -25.05 -3.05 18.28
CA PRO A 131 -25.45 -4.33 17.70
C PRO A 131 -26.79 -4.84 18.27
N ARG A 132 -27.59 -5.52 17.44
CA ARG A 132 -28.88 -6.10 17.84
C ARG A 132 -28.87 -7.61 17.66
N GLY A 133 -29.47 -8.33 18.60
CA GLY A 133 -29.58 -9.79 18.56
C GLY A 133 -29.38 -10.40 19.94
N SER A 134 -29.22 -11.72 20.00
CA SER A 134 -28.73 -12.36 21.22
C SER A 134 -27.24 -12.08 21.41
N ALA A 135 -26.79 -12.03 22.66
CA ALA A 135 -25.37 -11.91 22.99
C ALA A 135 -24.56 -13.05 22.35
N SER A 136 -25.11 -14.26 22.38
CA SER A 136 -24.57 -15.45 21.72
C SER A 136 -24.19 -15.21 20.25
N GLU A 137 -25.13 -14.72 19.43
CA GLU A 137 -24.91 -14.52 17.99
C GLU A 137 -23.97 -13.34 17.71
N VAL A 138 -24.13 -12.25 18.46
CA VAL A 138 -23.36 -11.02 18.23
C VAL A 138 -21.89 -11.19 18.63
N LEU A 139 -21.64 -11.81 19.78
CA LEU A 139 -20.29 -11.96 20.35
C LEU A 139 -19.61 -13.28 19.95
N GLY A 140 -20.36 -14.22 19.39
CA GLY A 140 -19.88 -15.57 19.09
C GLY A 140 -19.52 -16.35 20.36
N LEU A 141 -20.37 -16.27 21.39
CA LEU A 141 -20.08 -16.82 22.73
C LEU A 141 -19.80 -18.31 22.71
N SER A 142 -20.49 -19.09 21.88
CA SER A 142 -20.23 -20.53 21.72
C SER A 142 -18.77 -20.84 21.39
N ASN A 143 -18.12 -19.99 20.57
CA ASN A 143 -16.72 -20.19 20.18
C ASN A 143 -15.77 -19.76 21.32
N LEU A 144 -16.12 -18.70 22.07
CA LEU A 144 -15.34 -18.26 23.22
C LEU A 144 -15.37 -19.30 24.34
N ILE A 145 -16.55 -19.85 24.64
CA ILE A 145 -16.71 -20.91 25.65
C ILE A 145 -15.93 -22.16 25.24
N ALA A 146 -16.07 -22.62 23.99
CA ALA A 146 -15.32 -23.77 23.48
C ALA A 146 -13.79 -23.55 23.53
N MET A 147 -13.32 -22.31 23.34
CA MET A 147 -11.91 -21.95 23.47
C MET A 147 -11.43 -22.03 24.92
N ILE A 148 -12.24 -21.57 25.89
CA ILE A 148 -11.94 -21.71 27.33
C ILE A 148 -11.91 -23.19 27.71
N GLU A 149 -12.92 -23.96 27.31
CA GLU A 149 -13.01 -25.41 27.60
C GLU A 149 -11.82 -26.17 27.04
N ASN A 150 -11.45 -25.91 25.78
CA ASN A 150 -10.27 -26.50 25.19
C ASN A 150 -9.01 -26.14 25.99
N TYR A 151 -8.85 -24.90 26.43
CA TYR A 151 -7.72 -24.53 27.28
C TYR A 151 -7.74 -25.26 28.62
N GLU A 152 -8.87 -25.30 29.32
CA GLU A 152 -9.00 -25.98 30.62
C GLU A 152 -8.69 -27.48 30.53
N GLU A 153 -9.10 -28.14 29.46
CA GLU A 153 -8.79 -29.56 29.21
C GLU A 153 -7.30 -29.82 28.95
N ASN A 154 -6.55 -28.81 28.51
CA ASN A 154 -5.18 -28.94 28.03
C ASN A 154 -4.14 -28.23 28.90
N LYS A 155 -4.53 -27.34 29.83
CA LYS A 155 -3.59 -26.47 30.56
C LYS A 155 -2.57 -27.21 31.42
N ASP A 156 -2.93 -28.39 31.91
CA ASP A 156 -2.03 -29.24 32.72
C ASP A 156 -1.13 -30.15 31.89
N LEU A 157 -1.32 -30.19 30.56
CA LEU A 157 -0.47 -30.97 29.65
C LEU A 157 0.74 -30.14 29.20
N PRO A 158 1.89 -30.81 28.91
CA PRO A 158 2.98 -30.19 28.16
C PRO A 158 2.47 -29.58 26.84
N PRO A 159 2.94 -28.40 26.40
CA PRO A 159 2.46 -27.74 25.19
C PRO A 159 2.35 -28.63 23.94
N GLU A 160 3.28 -29.57 23.78
CA GLU A 160 3.35 -30.54 22.70
C GLU A 160 2.30 -31.67 22.76
N GLU A 161 1.65 -31.86 23.91
CA GLU A 161 0.55 -32.83 24.09
C GLU A 161 -0.83 -32.15 24.03
N ARG A 162 -0.87 -30.82 23.96
CA ARG A 162 -2.11 -30.05 23.92
C ARG A 162 -2.77 -30.14 22.55
N THR A 163 -4.09 -30.15 22.55
CA THR A 163 -4.92 -29.96 21.38
C THR A 163 -5.33 -28.49 21.27
N TYR A 164 -5.20 -27.92 20.08
CA TYR A 164 -5.54 -26.52 19.83
C TYR A 164 -6.67 -26.40 18.82
N THR A 165 -7.54 -25.42 19.02
CA THR A 165 -8.54 -25.03 18.03
C THR A 165 -7.89 -24.35 16.83
N LYS A 166 -8.58 -24.38 15.68
CA LYS A 166 -8.14 -23.68 14.46
C LYS A 166 -7.88 -22.19 14.70
N ASP A 167 -8.71 -21.53 15.51
CA ASP A 167 -8.60 -20.09 15.77
C ASP A 167 -7.37 -19.76 16.62
N GLN A 168 -7.05 -20.58 17.63
CA GLN A 168 -5.82 -20.44 18.42
C GLN A 168 -4.59 -20.58 17.52
N MET A 169 -4.56 -21.62 16.67
CA MET A 169 -3.47 -21.81 15.71
C MET A 169 -3.32 -20.62 14.77
N MET A 170 -4.43 -20.07 14.26
CA MET A 170 -4.40 -18.92 13.36
C MET A 170 -3.93 -17.63 14.03
N ILE A 171 -4.35 -17.36 15.26
CA ILE A 171 -3.86 -16.20 16.04
C ILE A 171 -2.35 -16.32 16.24
N PHE A 172 -1.88 -17.51 16.64
CA PHE A 172 -0.46 -17.78 16.80
C PHE A 172 0.33 -17.57 15.51
N LEU A 173 -0.14 -18.13 14.38
CA LEU A 173 0.53 -17.95 13.09
C LEU A 173 0.57 -16.48 12.67
N ASN A 174 -0.53 -15.74 12.83
CA ASN A 174 -0.57 -14.32 12.45
C ASN A 174 0.37 -13.46 13.29
N HIS A 175 0.56 -13.79 14.58
CA HIS A 175 1.52 -13.11 15.43
C HIS A 175 2.96 -13.33 14.94
N TRP A 176 3.27 -14.56 14.51
CA TRP A 176 4.62 -14.99 14.13
C TRP A 176 4.90 -14.99 12.62
N ASP A 177 3.95 -14.60 11.75
CA ASP A 177 4.09 -14.45 10.28
C ASP A 177 4.95 -13.22 9.92
N ASN A 178 6.18 -13.20 10.45
CA ASN A 178 7.21 -12.21 10.19
C ASN A 178 8.57 -12.89 10.34
N SER A 179 9.30 -13.02 9.22
CA SER A 179 10.57 -13.75 9.19
C SER A 179 11.63 -13.21 10.15
N LEU A 180 11.62 -11.92 10.49
CA LEU A 180 12.58 -11.32 11.44
C LEU A 180 12.21 -11.68 12.88
N LEU A 181 10.92 -11.57 13.25
CA LEU A 181 10.46 -11.97 14.58
C LEU A 181 10.65 -13.47 14.79
N LEU A 182 10.31 -14.27 13.78
CA LEU A 182 10.41 -15.73 13.85
C LEU A 182 11.87 -16.21 13.92
N SER A 183 12.84 -15.49 13.35
CA SER A 183 14.25 -15.88 13.45
C SER A 183 14.86 -15.70 14.84
N ASP A 184 14.31 -14.78 15.63
CA ASP A 184 14.74 -14.51 17.01
C ASP A 184 13.88 -15.27 18.04
N ALA A 185 12.88 -16.04 17.58
CA ALA A 185 12.00 -16.81 18.43
C ALA A 185 12.71 -18.01 19.08
N ARG A 186 12.18 -18.45 20.22
CA ARG A 186 12.66 -19.67 20.89
C ARG A 186 12.35 -20.92 20.04
N GLU A 187 13.11 -21.99 20.25
CA GLU A 187 12.96 -23.24 19.49
C GLU A 187 11.56 -23.86 19.61
N ASP A 188 10.94 -23.78 20.80
CA ASP A 188 9.57 -24.25 21.05
C ASP A 188 8.53 -23.46 20.25
N VAL A 189 8.70 -22.13 20.14
CA VAL A 189 7.80 -21.27 19.34
C VAL A 189 7.89 -21.64 17.87
N ILE A 190 9.10 -21.85 17.35
CA ILE A 190 9.31 -22.27 15.96
C ILE A 190 8.69 -23.65 15.72
N ALA A 191 8.82 -24.58 16.67
CA ALA A 191 8.22 -25.90 16.58
C ALA A 191 6.68 -25.83 16.48
N HIS A 192 6.03 -25.06 17.36
CA HIS A 192 4.57 -24.83 17.29
C HIS A 192 4.17 -24.13 15.98
N PHE A 193 4.95 -23.15 15.51
CA PHE A 193 4.69 -22.48 14.24
C PHE A 193 4.69 -23.47 13.08
N VAL A 194 5.67 -24.37 13.04
CA VAL A 194 5.77 -25.43 12.03
C VAL A 194 4.58 -26.38 12.11
N GLU A 195 4.27 -26.86 13.31
CA GLU A 195 3.17 -27.80 13.55
C GLU A 195 1.82 -27.22 13.14
N PHE A 196 1.46 -26.04 13.67
CA PHE A 196 0.20 -25.37 13.37
C PHE A 196 0.07 -25.05 11.88
N THR A 197 1.14 -24.57 11.26
CA THR A 197 1.15 -24.32 9.81
C THR A 197 0.90 -25.62 9.04
N ASN A 198 1.49 -26.75 9.43
CA ASN A 198 1.28 -28.02 8.74
C ASN A 198 -0.17 -28.53 8.89
N ILE A 199 -0.71 -28.52 10.11
CA ILE A 199 -2.10 -28.92 10.38
C ILE A 199 -3.06 -28.07 9.54
N LEU A 200 -2.87 -26.75 9.54
CA LEU A 200 -3.73 -25.84 8.80
C LEU A 200 -3.54 -25.93 7.28
N CYS A 201 -2.35 -26.30 6.79
CA CYS A 201 -2.14 -26.64 5.37
C CYS A 201 -2.92 -27.88 4.95
N GLU A 202 -2.96 -28.93 5.79
CA GLU A 202 -3.75 -30.15 5.52
C GLU A 202 -5.25 -29.86 5.45
N GLN A 203 -5.71 -28.86 6.19
CA GLN A 203 -7.08 -28.35 6.15
C GLN A 203 -7.33 -27.33 5.02
N HIS A 204 -6.34 -27.08 4.17
CA HIS A 204 -6.40 -26.09 3.09
C HIS A 204 -6.75 -24.67 3.57
N VAL A 205 -6.25 -24.26 4.73
CA VAL A 205 -6.43 -22.89 5.22
C VAL A 205 -5.52 -21.95 4.43
N PHE A 206 -6.12 -20.93 3.80
CA PHE A 206 -5.46 -20.03 2.85
C PHE A 206 -4.19 -19.39 3.43
N GLU A 207 -4.28 -18.84 4.64
CA GLU A 207 -3.18 -18.16 5.31
C GLU A 207 -2.00 -19.11 5.58
N ALA A 208 -2.26 -20.31 6.08
CA ALA A 208 -1.22 -21.30 6.36
C ALA A 208 -0.56 -21.80 5.06
N LEU A 209 -1.36 -22.07 4.01
CA LEU A 209 -0.85 -22.42 2.69
C LEU A 209 0.07 -21.31 2.16
N LYS A 210 -0.33 -20.05 2.28
CA LYS A 210 0.46 -18.87 1.87
C LYS A 210 1.77 -18.80 2.67
N ILE A 211 1.71 -18.87 4.00
CA ILE A 211 2.88 -18.84 4.88
C ILE A 211 3.89 -19.89 4.44
N LYS A 212 3.47 -21.17 4.39
CA LYS A 212 4.37 -22.28 4.09
C LYS A 212 4.88 -22.24 2.66
N ALA A 213 4.04 -21.91 1.68
CA ALA A 213 4.43 -21.82 0.28
C ALA A 213 5.58 -20.83 0.05
N PHE A 214 5.46 -19.62 0.60
CA PHE A 214 6.47 -18.58 0.42
C PHE A 214 7.70 -18.83 1.29
N ALA A 215 7.53 -19.40 2.49
CA ALA A 215 8.66 -19.88 3.30
C ALA A 215 9.48 -20.93 2.56
N CYS A 216 8.85 -21.97 2.00
CA CYS A 216 9.54 -23.01 1.23
C CYS A 216 10.18 -22.49 -0.08
N ASN A 217 9.70 -21.38 -0.67
CA ASN A 217 10.28 -20.81 -1.89
C ASN A 217 11.63 -20.10 -1.68
N GLY A 218 11.95 -19.68 -0.45
CA GLY A 218 13.20 -18.98 -0.12
C GLY A 218 13.99 -19.60 1.04
N GLY A 219 13.32 -20.37 1.89
CA GLY A 219 13.76 -20.76 3.22
C GLY A 219 13.51 -19.66 4.26
N ASN A 220 13.19 -20.06 5.49
CA ASN A 220 13.22 -19.21 6.68
C ASN A 220 13.59 -20.05 7.92
N ALA A 221 13.42 -19.49 9.12
CA ALA A 221 13.75 -20.18 10.38
C ALA A 221 12.90 -21.44 10.64
N ALA A 222 11.64 -21.47 10.18
CA ALA A 222 10.71 -22.57 10.39
C ALA A 222 10.77 -23.63 9.28
N PHE A 223 10.88 -23.20 8.03
CA PHE A 223 10.85 -24.08 6.87
C PHE A 223 12.10 -23.87 6.01
N PRO A 224 12.91 -24.92 5.78
CA PRO A 224 14.00 -24.83 4.83
C PRO A 224 13.45 -24.60 3.40
N CYS A 225 14.31 -24.10 2.52
CA CYS A 225 13.96 -23.97 1.11
C CYS A 225 13.65 -25.36 0.51
N ASP A 226 12.43 -25.51 0.00
CA ASP A 226 11.93 -26.70 -0.67
C ASP A 226 11.00 -26.28 -1.82
N TYR A 227 11.57 -26.18 -3.03
CA TYR A 227 10.81 -25.79 -4.21
C TYR A 227 9.73 -26.81 -4.60
N GLY A 228 9.85 -28.08 -4.22
CA GLY A 228 8.84 -29.10 -4.52
C GLY A 228 7.58 -28.85 -3.71
N GLU A 229 7.73 -28.65 -2.40
CA GLU A 229 6.63 -28.31 -1.51
C GLU A 229 6.05 -26.92 -1.84
N ALA A 230 6.91 -25.93 -2.14
CA ALA A 230 6.47 -24.62 -2.60
C ALA A 230 5.59 -24.73 -3.86
N ILE A 231 6.01 -25.47 -4.89
CA ILE A 231 5.20 -25.68 -6.10
C ILE A 231 3.85 -26.31 -5.77
N ARG A 232 3.83 -27.33 -4.91
CA ARG A 232 2.58 -28.01 -4.51
C ARG A 232 1.60 -27.03 -3.86
N LEU A 233 2.06 -26.29 -2.86
CA LEU A 233 1.24 -25.35 -2.10
C LEU A 233 0.80 -24.14 -2.94
N LEU A 234 1.69 -23.56 -3.74
CA LEU A 234 1.37 -22.48 -4.68
C LEU A 234 0.34 -22.92 -5.72
N THR A 235 0.38 -24.19 -6.15
CA THR A 235 -0.61 -24.75 -7.06
C THR A 235 -2.00 -24.83 -6.40
N ILE A 236 -2.06 -25.21 -5.11
CA ILE A 236 -3.32 -25.22 -4.33
C ILE A 236 -3.85 -23.79 -4.21
N LEU A 237 -3.01 -22.84 -3.77
CA LEU A 237 -3.37 -21.41 -3.64
C LEU A 237 -3.93 -20.83 -4.94
N LEU A 238 -3.32 -21.16 -6.08
CA LEU A 238 -3.81 -20.68 -7.37
C LEU A 238 -5.14 -21.34 -7.77
N LYS A 239 -5.27 -22.66 -7.61
CA LYS A 239 -6.43 -23.41 -8.10
C LYS A 239 -7.68 -23.26 -7.24
N GLU A 240 -7.52 -23.23 -5.93
CA GLU A 240 -8.64 -23.22 -4.99
C GLU A 240 -9.03 -21.80 -4.57
N PHE A 241 -8.07 -20.88 -4.50
CA PHE A 241 -8.29 -19.52 -4.00
C PHE A 241 -8.10 -18.43 -5.05
N GLY A 242 -7.64 -18.76 -6.26
CA GLY A 242 -7.38 -17.77 -7.30
C GLY A 242 -6.27 -16.78 -6.93
N PHE A 243 -5.31 -17.17 -6.08
CA PHE A 243 -4.28 -16.27 -5.58
C PHE A 243 -3.22 -15.98 -6.65
N GLY A 244 -3.37 -14.86 -7.38
CA GLY A 244 -2.51 -14.50 -8.52
C GLY A 244 -1.01 -14.43 -8.21
N TYR A 245 -0.62 -14.04 -6.99
CA TYR A 245 0.79 -14.03 -6.56
C TYR A 245 1.40 -15.43 -6.53
N ALA A 246 0.60 -16.48 -6.34
CA ALA A 246 1.10 -17.84 -6.47
C ALA A 246 1.51 -18.17 -7.91
N ALA A 247 0.76 -17.69 -8.91
CA ALA A 247 1.17 -17.82 -10.31
C ALA A 247 2.46 -17.04 -10.59
N ASN A 248 2.66 -15.85 -10.02
CA ASN A 248 3.92 -15.12 -10.16
C ASN A 248 5.11 -15.91 -9.60
N ALA A 249 4.97 -16.44 -8.38
CA ALA A 249 6.01 -17.26 -7.75
C ALA A 249 6.31 -18.55 -8.53
N LEU A 250 5.28 -19.26 -9.01
CA LEU A 250 5.45 -20.42 -9.90
C LEU A 250 6.19 -20.04 -11.18
N GLY A 251 5.84 -18.91 -11.79
CA GLY A 251 6.51 -18.36 -12.97
C GLY A 251 8.02 -18.23 -12.74
N PHE A 252 8.43 -17.61 -11.62
CA PHE A 252 9.83 -17.48 -11.26
C PHE A 252 10.53 -18.81 -10.95
N ILE A 253 9.87 -19.73 -10.24
CA ILE A 253 10.44 -21.06 -9.95
C ILE A 253 10.81 -21.79 -11.24
N TYR A 254 9.92 -21.75 -12.25
CA TYR A 254 10.19 -22.38 -13.54
C TYR A 254 11.15 -21.57 -14.42
N TYR A 255 11.06 -20.25 -14.42
CA TYR A 255 11.92 -19.37 -15.23
C TYR A 255 13.39 -19.49 -14.81
N ASP A 256 13.65 -19.47 -13.50
CA ASP A 256 15.00 -19.56 -12.95
C ASP A 256 15.49 -21.03 -12.87
N GLY A 257 14.61 -22.00 -13.16
CA GLY A 257 14.92 -23.43 -13.05
C GLY A 257 15.21 -23.90 -11.62
N LYS A 258 14.62 -23.23 -10.62
CA LYS A 258 14.93 -23.44 -9.19
C LYS A 258 14.67 -24.87 -8.69
N TYR A 259 13.67 -25.54 -9.24
CA TYR A 259 13.30 -26.91 -8.85
C TYR A 259 14.13 -27.99 -9.55
N THR A 260 14.38 -27.84 -10.85
CA THR A 260 15.00 -28.88 -11.70
C THR A 260 16.47 -28.61 -12.04
N GLY A 261 16.99 -27.43 -11.67
CA GLY A 261 18.29 -26.90 -12.11
C GLY A 261 18.31 -26.41 -13.56
N LYS A 262 17.17 -26.42 -14.27
CA LYS A 262 17.05 -25.95 -15.66
C LYS A 262 15.73 -25.19 -15.86
N PRO A 263 15.76 -24.03 -16.54
CA PRO A 263 14.54 -23.31 -16.87
C PRO A 263 13.52 -24.16 -17.65
N ASP A 264 12.25 -24.00 -17.30
CA ASP A 264 11.09 -24.49 -18.07
C ASP A 264 10.31 -23.26 -18.53
N PHE A 265 10.73 -22.69 -19.65
CA PHE A 265 10.19 -21.43 -20.14
C PHE A 265 8.73 -21.53 -20.58
N ASP A 266 8.28 -22.69 -21.07
CA ASP A 266 6.86 -22.88 -21.43
C ASP A 266 5.95 -22.77 -20.20
N LYS A 267 6.32 -23.42 -19.09
CA LYS A 267 5.58 -23.27 -17.83
C LYS A 267 5.71 -21.86 -17.26
N ALA A 268 6.91 -21.30 -17.24
CA ALA A 268 7.13 -19.95 -16.75
C ALA A 268 6.26 -18.93 -17.50
N PHE A 269 6.22 -19.02 -18.82
CA PHE A 269 5.42 -18.16 -19.68
C PHE A 269 3.93 -18.28 -19.36
N ALA A 270 3.42 -19.50 -19.23
CA ALA A 270 2.02 -19.74 -18.88
C ALA A 270 1.66 -19.14 -17.51
N TYR A 271 2.51 -19.32 -16.50
CA TYR A 271 2.26 -18.77 -15.17
C TYR A 271 2.39 -17.25 -15.10
N PHE A 272 3.37 -16.65 -15.78
CA PHE A 272 3.46 -15.19 -15.87
C PHE A 272 2.30 -14.59 -16.65
N ALA A 273 1.78 -15.26 -17.69
CA ALA A 273 0.57 -14.84 -18.38
C ALA A 273 -0.65 -14.84 -17.44
N ILE A 274 -0.80 -15.87 -16.60
CA ILE A 274 -1.87 -15.93 -15.59
C ILE A 274 -1.71 -14.78 -14.58
N ALA A 275 -0.54 -14.62 -13.97
CA ALA A 275 -0.28 -13.56 -13.00
C ALA A 275 -0.42 -12.14 -13.60
N SER A 276 -0.05 -11.97 -14.87
CA SER A 276 -0.26 -10.76 -15.65
C SER A 276 -1.75 -10.42 -15.79
N ASN A 277 -2.59 -11.43 -16.04
CA ASN A 277 -4.05 -11.26 -16.10
C ASN A 277 -4.65 -10.89 -14.73
N TYR A 278 -4.02 -11.31 -13.62
CA TYR A 278 -4.35 -10.84 -12.26
C TYR A 278 -3.82 -9.41 -11.95
N GLY A 279 -3.20 -8.73 -12.91
CA GLY A 279 -2.75 -7.36 -12.74
C GLY A 279 -1.38 -7.19 -12.08
N ILE A 280 -0.65 -8.27 -11.82
CA ILE A 280 0.65 -8.21 -11.14
C ILE A 280 1.69 -7.60 -12.09
N ALA A 281 2.15 -6.38 -11.76
CA ALA A 281 3.05 -5.60 -12.61
C ALA A 281 4.39 -6.32 -12.87
N GLU A 282 4.97 -6.98 -11.86
CA GLU A 282 6.20 -7.76 -12.02
C GLU A 282 6.01 -8.90 -13.04
N ALA A 283 4.92 -9.64 -12.94
CA ALA A 283 4.58 -10.71 -13.88
C ALA A 283 4.34 -10.17 -15.30
N LYS A 284 3.66 -9.02 -15.45
CA LYS A 284 3.49 -8.35 -16.74
C LYS A 284 4.82 -8.03 -17.40
N LEU A 285 5.76 -7.47 -16.63
CA LEU A 285 7.10 -7.14 -17.14
C LEU A 285 7.88 -8.40 -17.52
N LYS A 286 7.82 -9.46 -16.70
CA LYS A 286 8.50 -10.74 -17.01
C LYS A 286 7.89 -11.45 -18.21
N PHE A 287 6.57 -11.48 -18.31
CA PHE A 287 5.87 -11.95 -19.49
C PHE A 287 6.31 -11.22 -20.77
N ALA A 288 6.40 -9.89 -20.71
CA ALA A 288 6.87 -9.08 -21.83
C ALA A 288 8.36 -9.29 -22.14
N ASP A 289 9.22 -9.48 -21.12
CA ASP A 289 10.63 -9.85 -21.31
C ASP A 289 10.73 -11.17 -22.10
N MET A 290 9.95 -12.19 -21.73
CA MET A 290 9.92 -13.48 -22.42
C MET A 290 9.39 -13.38 -23.85
N LEU A 291 8.38 -12.55 -24.10
CA LEU A 291 7.88 -12.25 -25.45
C LEU A 291 8.95 -11.58 -26.31
N LEU A 292 9.72 -10.67 -25.75
CA LEU A 292 10.79 -9.97 -26.48
C LEU A 292 11.94 -10.91 -26.84
N MET A 293 12.29 -11.84 -25.93
CA MET A 293 13.40 -12.78 -26.10
C MET A 293 13.02 -14.02 -26.93
N GLY A 294 11.73 -14.37 -27.01
CA GLY A 294 11.28 -15.63 -27.60
C GLY A 294 11.57 -16.84 -26.72
N ASP A 295 11.58 -16.66 -25.40
CA ASP A 295 11.95 -17.73 -24.44
C ASP A 295 10.98 -18.93 -24.50
N ALA A 296 9.71 -18.69 -24.87
CA ALA A 296 8.65 -19.69 -24.99
C ALA A 296 7.97 -19.67 -26.39
N GLY A 297 8.77 -19.46 -27.45
CA GLY A 297 8.28 -19.47 -28.83
C GLY A 297 8.91 -18.41 -29.72
N ASN A 298 8.16 -17.94 -30.72
CA ASN A 298 8.64 -16.87 -31.58
C ASN A 298 8.54 -15.52 -30.83
N PRO A 299 9.56 -14.64 -30.92
CA PRO A 299 9.49 -13.31 -30.33
C PRO A 299 8.29 -12.50 -30.84
N ASP A 300 7.64 -11.77 -29.92
CA ASP A 300 6.62 -10.75 -30.24
C ASP A 300 7.02 -9.40 -29.61
N PRO A 301 7.90 -8.63 -30.27
CA PRO A 301 8.40 -7.37 -29.74
C PRO A 301 7.31 -6.28 -29.67
N ILE A 302 6.26 -6.37 -30.48
CA ILE A 302 5.16 -5.39 -30.48
C ILE A 302 4.31 -5.60 -29.23
N LEU A 303 3.91 -6.84 -28.94
CA LEU A 303 3.15 -7.16 -27.74
C LEU A 303 3.98 -6.89 -26.47
N ALA A 304 5.28 -7.21 -26.49
CA ALA A 304 6.19 -6.87 -25.38
C ALA A 304 6.22 -5.36 -25.12
N TYR A 305 6.43 -4.56 -26.17
CA TYR A 305 6.47 -3.10 -26.05
C TYR A 305 5.16 -2.51 -25.52
N ASN A 306 4.02 -2.96 -26.05
CA ASN A 306 2.71 -2.52 -25.59
C ASN A 306 2.45 -2.90 -24.13
N THR A 307 2.89 -4.09 -23.71
CA THR A 307 2.77 -4.54 -22.32
C THR A 307 3.64 -3.69 -21.39
N TYR A 308 4.86 -3.33 -21.80
CA TYR A 308 5.69 -2.40 -21.03
C TYR A 308 5.03 -1.02 -20.88
N LEU A 309 4.43 -0.49 -21.96
CA LEU A 309 3.71 0.79 -21.92
C LEU A 309 2.54 0.77 -20.94
N GLN A 310 1.78 -0.32 -20.88
CA GLN A 310 0.68 -0.46 -19.93
C GLN A 310 1.17 -0.34 -18.47
N VAL A 311 2.24 -1.06 -18.13
CA VAL A 311 2.83 -0.99 -16.78
C VAL A 311 3.41 0.40 -16.50
N TYR A 312 4.09 0.99 -17.49
CA TYR A 312 4.68 2.32 -17.39
C TYR A 312 3.64 3.41 -17.11
N HIS A 313 2.53 3.43 -17.86
CA HIS A 313 1.51 4.45 -17.68
C HIS A 313 0.83 4.36 -16.30
N ASP A 314 0.49 3.16 -15.84
CA ASP A 314 -0.06 2.95 -14.49
C ASP A 314 0.95 3.36 -13.41
N ALA A 315 2.19 2.88 -13.51
CA ALA A 315 3.24 3.18 -12.54
C ALA A 315 3.58 4.67 -12.49
N ARG A 316 3.55 5.38 -13.63
CA ARG A 316 3.84 6.81 -13.68
C ARG A 316 2.78 7.63 -12.95
N ILE A 317 1.50 7.29 -13.14
CA ILE A 317 0.39 7.94 -12.43
C ILE A 317 0.56 7.77 -10.92
N ARG A 318 0.78 6.52 -10.47
CA ARG A 318 1.01 6.18 -9.06
C ARG A 318 2.21 6.93 -8.47
N PHE A 319 3.32 6.97 -9.21
CA PHE A 319 4.53 7.70 -8.82
C PHE A 319 4.27 9.20 -8.64
N GLU A 320 3.55 9.83 -9.57
CA GLU A 320 3.19 11.26 -9.50
C GLU A 320 2.22 11.58 -8.33
N THR A 321 1.46 10.58 -7.85
CA THR A 321 0.61 10.70 -6.65
C THR A 321 1.32 10.44 -5.31
N GLY A 322 2.61 10.11 -5.33
CA GLY A 322 3.36 9.81 -4.11
C GLY A 322 3.50 8.33 -3.77
N GLU A 323 2.94 7.43 -4.58
CA GLU A 323 3.15 6.00 -4.42
C GLU A 323 4.47 5.58 -5.09
N TYR A 324 5.57 5.78 -4.37
CA TYR A 324 6.92 5.54 -4.89
C TYR A 324 7.30 4.06 -4.96
N ASN A 325 6.55 3.17 -4.30
CA ASN A 325 6.78 1.72 -4.35
C ASN A 325 6.12 1.07 -5.59
N CYS A 326 6.34 1.64 -6.77
CA CYS A 326 5.78 1.16 -8.03
C CYS A 326 6.89 0.76 -9.02
N ASN A 327 6.51 0.09 -10.12
CA ASN A 327 7.43 -0.43 -11.13
C ASN A 327 7.80 0.58 -12.24
N LEU A 328 7.80 1.87 -11.92
CA LEU A 328 8.18 2.91 -12.89
C LEU A 328 9.63 2.76 -13.36
N PRO A 329 10.63 2.53 -12.48
CA PRO A 329 12.01 2.34 -12.93
C PRO A 329 12.16 1.15 -13.88
N GLU A 330 11.56 0.02 -13.51
CA GLU A 330 11.67 -1.24 -14.25
C GLU A 330 10.97 -1.21 -15.60
N SER A 331 9.84 -0.53 -15.71
CA SER A 331 9.11 -0.38 -16.97
C SER A 331 9.79 0.64 -17.89
N ALA A 332 10.20 1.81 -17.36
CA ALA A 332 10.86 2.84 -18.15
C ALA A 332 12.17 2.34 -18.80
N ILE A 333 13.02 1.62 -18.05
CA ILE A 333 14.27 1.08 -18.61
C ILE A 333 14.03 0.02 -19.70
N ARG A 334 12.98 -0.81 -19.55
CA ARG A 334 12.61 -1.82 -20.56
C ARG A 334 12.13 -1.18 -21.85
N ILE A 335 11.30 -0.14 -21.75
CA ILE A 335 10.87 0.66 -22.91
C ILE A 335 12.10 1.30 -23.56
N ALA A 336 13.01 1.90 -22.78
CA ALA A 336 14.23 2.50 -23.31
C ALA A 336 15.09 1.48 -24.07
N ARG A 337 15.30 0.29 -23.51
CA ARG A 337 16.06 -0.79 -24.14
C ARG A 337 15.38 -1.31 -25.41
N ALA A 338 14.05 -1.45 -25.42
CA ALA A 338 13.30 -1.83 -26.62
C ALA A 338 13.42 -0.76 -27.73
N LEU A 339 13.42 0.53 -27.35
CA LEU A 339 13.60 1.64 -28.29
C LEU A 339 15.00 1.72 -28.90
N LYS A 340 15.99 0.99 -28.37
CA LYS A 340 17.35 0.94 -28.93
C LYS A 340 17.38 0.45 -30.38
N LEU A 341 16.37 -0.31 -30.81
CA LEU A 341 16.23 -0.79 -32.19
C LEU A 341 15.87 0.34 -33.18
N PHE A 342 15.48 1.52 -32.70
CA PHE A 342 15.01 2.65 -33.51
C PHE A 342 15.94 3.86 -33.32
N PRO A 343 16.91 4.10 -34.25
CA PRO A 343 17.92 5.15 -34.10
C PRO A 343 17.37 6.59 -34.04
N ASP A 344 16.13 6.81 -34.49
CA ASP A 344 15.41 8.08 -34.42
C ASP A 344 14.84 8.36 -33.02
N GLN A 345 14.75 7.34 -32.15
CA GLN A 345 14.13 7.44 -30.83
C GLN A 345 15.13 7.78 -29.71
N LYS A 346 16.33 8.30 -30.02
CA LYS A 346 17.40 8.59 -29.04
C LYS A 346 16.93 9.51 -27.91
N VAL A 347 16.16 10.56 -28.21
CA VAL A 347 15.69 11.53 -27.19
C VAL A 347 14.71 10.87 -26.23
N LYS A 348 13.71 10.16 -26.77
CA LYS A 348 12.76 9.38 -25.97
C LYS A 348 13.44 8.31 -25.14
N ARG A 349 14.48 7.66 -25.68
CA ARG A 349 15.29 6.69 -24.95
C ARG A 349 16.03 7.34 -23.78
N LEU A 350 16.70 8.47 -24.01
CA LEU A 350 17.39 9.22 -22.97
C LEU A 350 16.42 9.72 -21.88
N LYS A 351 15.23 10.18 -22.28
CA LYS A 351 14.13 10.55 -21.37
C LYS A 351 13.79 9.42 -20.41
N LEU A 352 13.48 8.24 -20.95
CA LEU A 352 13.10 7.07 -20.16
C LEU A 352 14.23 6.56 -19.25
N LEU A 353 15.49 6.65 -19.68
CA LEU A 353 16.63 6.32 -18.82
C LEU A 353 16.76 7.29 -17.64
N LEU A 354 16.62 8.60 -17.87
CA LEU A 354 16.64 9.60 -16.81
C LEU A 354 15.47 9.41 -15.83
N GLU A 355 14.29 9.08 -16.36
CA GLU A 355 13.11 8.75 -15.58
C GLU A 355 13.33 7.50 -14.72
N ALA A 356 13.90 6.44 -15.28
CA ALA A 356 14.21 5.22 -14.54
C ALA A 356 15.19 5.49 -13.39
N THR A 357 16.27 6.23 -13.64
CA THR A 357 17.25 6.59 -12.61
C THR A 357 16.64 7.46 -11.51
N TYR A 358 15.86 8.48 -11.89
CA TYR A 358 15.24 9.39 -10.92
C TYR A 358 14.19 8.69 -10.06
N SER A 359 13.30 7.90 -10.67
CA SER A 359 12.27 7.18 -9.93
C SER A 359 12.85 6.12 -8.99
N ALA A 360 13.92 5.41 -9.39
CA ALA A 360 14.63 4.49 -8.51
C ALA A 360 15.29 5.23 -7.32
N PHE A 361 15.88 6.40 -7.56
CA PHE A 361 16.46 7.22 -6.50
C PHE A 361 15.40 7.71 -5.49
N VAL A 362 14.23 8.15 -5.96
CA VAL A 362 13.11 8.55 -5.08
C VAL A 362 12.61 7.35 -4.27
N ARG A 363 12.46 6.17 -4.89
CA ARG A 363 12.07 4.93 -4.19
C ARG A 363 13.09 4.55 -3.11
N TYR A 364 14.39 4.66 -3.40
CA TYR A 364 15.44 4.47 -2.40
C TYR A 364 15.35 5.46 -1.23
N GLN A 365 15.16 6.75 -1.50
CA GLN A 365 15.08 7.79 -0.48
C GLN A 365 13.95 7.51 0.53
N ASN A 366 12.77 7.15 0.01
CA ASN A 366 11.55 6.94 0.80
C ASN A 366 11.50 5.56 1.47
N ASN A 367 11.90 4.50 0.76
CA ASN A 367 11.65 3.11 1.21
C ASN A 367 12.94 2.36 1.60
N LYS A 368 14.12 2.98 1.49
CA LYS A 368 15.43 2.36 1.77
C LYS A 368 15.70 1.06 1.00
N VAL A 369 15.17 0.95 -0.21
CA VAL A 369 15.40 -0.19 -1.11
C VAL A 369 16.82 -0.10 -1.69
N TYR A 370 17.81 -0.67 -1.00
CA TYR A 370 19.23 -0.53 -1.38
C TYR A 370 19.58 -1.05 -2.78
N SER A 371 18.82 -2.02 -3.30
CA SER A 371 18.98 -2.50 -4.68
C SER A 371 18.77 -1.40 -5.72
N ASP A 372 17.99 -0.37 -5.40
CA ASP A 372 17.71 0.75 -6.32
C ASP A 372 18.91 1.67 -6.49
N LEU A 373 19.77 1.75 -5.48
CA LEU A 373 21.01 2.50 -5.60
C LEU A 373 21.93 1.83 -6.63
N GLU A 374 22.02 0.50 -6.61
CA GLU A 374 22.81 -0.25 -7.58
C GLU A 374 22.17 -0.23 -8.98
N PHE A 375 20.84 -0.36 -9.05
CA PHE A 375 20.10 -0.15 -10.29
C PHE A 375 20.42 1.22 -10.91
N SER A 376 20.32 2.30 -10.13
CA SER A 376 20.58 3.67 -10.62
C SER A 376 21.99 3.85 -11.18
N LYS A 377 23.01 3.26 -10.53
CA LYS A 377 24.39 3.27 -11.06
C LYS A 377 24.49 2.53 -12.39
N ASN A 378 23.82 1.38 -12.51
CA ASN A 378 23.83 0.60 -13.75
C ASN A 378 23.17 1.35 -14.91
N VAL A 379 22.06 2.07 -14.64
CA VAL A 379 21.40 2.90 -15.66
C VAL A 379 22.27 4.07 -16.10
N GLN A 380 23.08 4.64 -15.20
CA GLN A 380 23.96 5.77 -15.54
C GLN A 380 24.93 5.45 -16.69
N ALA A 381 25.47 4.22 -16.75
CA ALA A 381 26.33 3.81 -17.86
C ALA A 381 25.57 3.77 -19.21
N GLU A 382 24.29 3.39 -19.20
CA GLU A 382 23.43 3.43 -20.39
C GLU A 382 23.05 4.85 -20.81
N ILE A 383 22.89 5.76 -19.85
CA ILE A 383 22.70 7.19 -20.09
C ILE A 383 23.93 7.76 -20.80
N ASP A 384 25.12 7.55 -20.24
CA ASP A 384 26.37 8.07 -20.79
C ASP A 384 26.61 7.55 -22.22
N LYS A 385 26.33 6.26 -22.45
CA LYS A 385 26.38 5.67 -23.78
C LYS A 385 25.39 6.32 -24.75
N THR A 386 24.15 6.53 -24.30
CA THR A 386 23.09 7.15 -25.12
C THR A 386 23.43 8.59 -25.47
N ILE A 387 24.02 9.36 -24.54
CA ILE A 387 24.50 10.72 -24.79
C ILE A 387 25.54 10.74 -25.93
N ASN A 388 26.45 9.77 -25.94
CA ASN A 388 27.49 9.68 -26.96
C ASN A 388 26.97 9.29 -28.36
N GLU A 389 25.72 8.86 -28.49
CA GLU A 389 25.07 8.60 -29.78
C GLU A 389 24.52 9.87 -30.45
N PHE A 390 24.46 10.99 -29.71
CA PHE A 390 24.06 12.28 -30.26
C PHE A 390 25.22 12.92 -31.02
N THR A 391 24.89 13.49 -32.16
CA THR A 391 25.78 14.16 -33.10
C THR A 391 25.35 15.61 -33.28
N LYS A 392 26.18 16.40 -33.98
CA LYS A 392 25.86 17.79 -34.33
C LYS A 392 24.65 17.94 -35.26
N ASP A 393 24.26 16.85 -35.95
CA ASP A 393 23.19 16.83 -36.95
C ASP A 393 21.85 16.46 -36.32
N ASP A 394 21.83 15.94 -35.07
CA ASP A 394 20.60 15.68 -34.33
C ASP A 394 19.90 17.02 -33.95
N PRO A 395 18.56 17.08 -34.00
CA PRO A 395 17.81 18.33 -33.76
C PRO A 395 17.90 18.83 -32.32
N VAL A 396 18.19 17.93 -31.38
CA VAL A 396 18.30 18.21 -29.94
C VAL A 396 19.76 18.31 -29.52
N LYS A 397 20.09 19.40 -28.81
CA LYS A 397 21.44 19.64 -28.28
C LYS A 397 21.54 19.15 -26.85
N ILE A 398 22.25 18.05 -26.60
CA ILE A 398 22.47 17.56 -25.24
C ILE A 398 23.41 18.49 -24.45
N ASN A 399 23.17 18.60 -23.14
CA ASN A 399 23.86 19.49 -22.21
C ASN A 399 23.78 20.97 -22.59
N SER A 400 22.63 21.39 -23.13
CA SER A 400 22.36 22.76 -23.57
C SER A 400 21.19 23.36 -22.83
N GLY A 401 21.40 24.53 -22.22
CA GLY A 401 20.37 25.37 -21.59
C GLY A 401 19.30 25.91 -22.54
N TRP A 402 19.42 25.64 -23.85
CA TRP A 402 18.52 26.11 -24.88
C TRP A 402 18.35 25.10 -26.01
N GLN A 403 17.19 25.13 -26.65
CA GLN A 403 16.83 24.28 -27.80
C GLN A 403 16.17 25.11 -28.90
N ASN A 404 16.37 24.71 -30.15
CA ASN A 404 15.51 25.18 -31.23
C ASN A 404 14.17 24.43 -31.14
N LEU A 405 13.09 25.16 -31.39
CA LEU A 405 11.75 24.59 -31.50
C LEU A 405 11.47 24.18 -32.96
N GLY A 406 10.29 23.62 -33.24
CA GLY A 406 10.00 23.04 -34.55
C GLY A 406 10.32 21.54 -34.68
N ASN A 407 10.63 20.86 -33.59
CA ASN A 407 10.74 19.40 -33.54
C ASN A 407 9.89 18.85 -32.38
N ASP A 408 9.34 17.64 -32.54
CA ASP A 408 8.39 17.08 -31.58
C ASP A 408 9.07 16.68 -30.26
N ASP A 409 10.35 16.27 -30.29
CA ASP A 409 11.12 15.84 -29.10
C ASP A 409 11.20 16.91 -28.00
N ILE A 410 11.18 18.20 -28.35
CA ILE A 410 11.18 19.29 -27.36
C ILE A 410 9.77 19.58 -26.83
N ASN A 411 8.73 19.32 -27.61
CA ASN A 411 7.35 19.64 -27.21
C ASN A 411 6.85 18.66 -26.12
N ASP A 412 7.34 17.42 -26.11
CA ASP A 412 6.95 16.35 -25.17
C ASP A 412 7.04 16.75 -23.68
N VAL A 413 7.97 17.64 -23.30
CA VAL A 413 8.10 18.08 -21.89
C VAL A 413 6.87 18.86 -21.41
N PHE A 414 6.18 19.55 -22.31
CA PHE A 414 4.96 20.28 -21.98
C PHE A 414 3.80 19.32 -21.80
N ASP A 415 3.75 18.25 -22.58
CA ASP A 415 2.75 17.20 -22.44
C ASP A 415 2.97 16.42 -21.13
N ASP A 416 4.21 16.14 -20.74
CA ASP A 416 4.53 15.54 -19.42
C ASP A 416 4.02 16.38 -18.24
N PHE A 417 4.05 17.71 -18.37
CA PHE A 417 3.65 18.64 -17.31
C PHE A 417 2.16 18.99 -17.34
N SER A 418 1.53 19.01 -18.52
CA SER A 418 0.14 19.45 -18.70
C SER A 418 -0.84 18.32 -19.08
N GLY A 419 -0.34 17.12 -19.32
CA GLY A 419 -1.14 15.94 -19.64
C GLY A 419 -1.85 15.33 -18.41
N PRO A 420 -2.86 14.48 -18.66
CA PRO A 420 -3.53 13.68 -17.62
C PRO A 420 -2.50 12.84 -16.83
N PRO A 421 -2.75 12.53 -15.54
CA PRO A 421 -4.00 11.92 -15.08
C PRO A 421 -4.98 12.77 -14.27
N PHE A 422 -4.62 13.97 -13.80
CA PHE A 422 -5.46 14.73 -12.86
C PHE A 422 -6.23 15.88 -13.51
N PRO A 423 -7.51 16.09 -13.14
CA PRO A 423 -8.15 17.38 -13.36
C PRO A 423 -7.40 18.42 -12.53
N ALA A 424 -6.59 19.24 -13.20
CA ALA A 424 -5.91 20.37 -12.63
C ALA A 424 -6.25 21.61 -13.44
N TYR A 425 -6.20 22.77 -12.80
CA TYR A 425 -6.06 24.03 -13.52
C TYR A 425 -4.66 24.59 -13.30
N TYR A 426 -4.24 25.42 -14.22
CA TYR A 426 -2.90 25.96 -14.27
C TYR A 426 -2.95 27.48 -14.32
N THR A 427 -1.88 28.11 -13.86
CA THR A 427 -1.63 29.52 -14.14
C THR A 427 -0.33 29.71 -14.90
N VAL A 428 -0.30 30.73 -15.77
CA VAL A 428 0.89 31.19 -16.48
C VAL A 428 1.21 32.62 -16.04
N GLY A 429 2.31 32.77 -15.32
CA GLY A 429 2.91 34.07 -15.04
C GLY A 429 3.96 34.41 -16.09
N VAL A 430 4.00 35.67 -16.53
CA VAL A 430 4.99 36.16 -17.50
C VAL A 430 5.80 37.28 -16.88
N LYS A 431 7.13 37.26 -17.07
CA LYS A 431 8.03 38.34 -16.65
C LYS A 431 9.03 38.67 -17.73
N LYS A 432 9.15 39.95 -18.08
CA LYS A 432 10.19 40.44 -18.98
C LYS A 432 11.54 40.52 -18.25
N LEU A 433 12.57 39.86 -18.77
CA LEU A 433 13.92 39.80 -18.20
C LEU A 433 14.83 40.88 -18.78
N LYS A 434 15.89 41.24 -18.04
CA LYS A 434 16.98 42.09 -18.54
C LYS A 434 17.65 41.38 -19.73
N GLY A 435 17.67 42.02 -20.89
CA GLY A 435 18.15 41.43 -22.16
C GLY A 435 17.03 40.98 -23.12
N SER A 436 15.80 41.49 -22.95
CA SER A 436 14.69 41.29 -23.89
C SER A 436 14.34 39.81 -24.08
N ARG A 437 13.97 39.13 -22.99
CA ARG A 437 13.41 37.77 -23.02
C ARG A 437 12.17 37.70 -22.15
N TYR A 438 11.25 36.81 -22.46
CA TYR A 438 10.07 36.54 -21.63
C TYR A 438 10.31 35.27 -20.82
N LYS A 439 10.29 35.37 -19.50
CA LYS A 439 10.24 34.23 -18.59
C LYS A 439 8.77 33.85 -18.38
N LEU A 440 8.44 32.60 -18.68
CA LEU A 440 7.14 32.03 -18.38
C LEU A 440 7.29 31.08 -17.19
N THR A 441 6.30 31.11 -16.31
CA THR A 441 6.20 30.25 -15.14
C THR A 441 4.82 29.64 -15.13
N LEU A 442 4.75 28.37 -15.49
CA LEU A 442 3.54 27.58 -15.43
C LEU A 442 3.47 26.99 -14.03
N LYS A 443 2.36 27.20 -13.32
CA LYS A 443 2.09 26.60 -12.02
C LYS A 443 0.86 25.74 -12.12
N ARG A 444 0.93 24.56 -11.53
CA ARG A 444 -0.20 23.66 -11.37
C ARG A 444 -0.89 23.95 -10.04
N HIS A 445 -2.21 23.88 -10.02
CA HIS A 445 -3.03 24.06 -8.82
C HIS A 445 -3.87 22.82 -8.55
N SER A 446 -4.17 22.59 -7.27
CA SER A 446 -5.19 21.61 -6.88
C SER A 446 -6.58 22.16 -7.21
N ILE A 447 -7.46 21.31 -7.73
CA ILE A 447 -8.89 21.64 -7.86
C ILE A 447 -9.63 21.56 -6.51
N PHE A 448 -9.04 20.92 -5.51
CA PHE A 448 -9.57 20.87 -4.16
C PHE A 448 -8.97 22.00 -3.31
N PRO A 449 -9.82 22.82 -2.65
CA PRO A 449 -9.36 23.82 -1.69
C PRO A 449 -8.45 23.20 -0.63
N ASP A 450 -7.39 23.90 -0.25
CA ASP A 450 -6.44 23.54 0.82
C ASP A 450 -5.59 22.27 0.59
N ALA A 451 -5.72 21.59 -0.55
CA ALA A 451 -4.85 20.47 -0.92
C ALA A 451 -3.61 20.93 -1.71
N TYR A 452 -2.49 20.23 -1.52
CA TYR A 452 -1.29 20.44 -2.35
C TYR A 452 -1.56 20.05 -3.81
N PRO A 453 -1.01 20.79 -4.79
CA PRO A 453 -1.12 20.40 -6.19
C PRO A 453 -0.43 19.06 -6.44
N PRO A 454 -0.99 18.18 -7.27
CA PRO A 454 -0.32 16.93 -7.64
C PRO A 454 0.96 17.25 -8.42
N LEU A 455 2.05 16.56 -8.11
CA LEU A 455 3.33 16.77 -8.78
C LEU A 455 3.32 16.12 -10.18
N SER A 456 4.09 16.67 -11.10
CA SER A 456 4.34 16.02 -12.41
C SER A 456 5.79 15.61 -12.52
N LEU A 457 6.04 14.44 -13.09
CA LEU A 457 7.38 14.01 -13.43
C LEU A 457 7.82 14.71 -14.71
N SER A 458 8.56 15.81 -14.55
CA SER A 458 9.15 16.56 -15.66
C SER A 458 10.53 16.00 -15.98
N VAL A 459 10.71 15.53 -17.21
CA VAL A 459 12.00 15.06 -17.72
C VAL A 459 12.48 15.95 -18.85
N GLN A 460 13.70 16.47 -18.73
CA GLN A 460 14.34 17.35 -19.71
C GLN A 460 15.64 16.69 -20.19
N PRO A 461 15.57 15.82 -21.23
CA PRO A 461 16.71 15.02 -21.68
C PRO A 461 17.94 15.85 -22.06
N TRP A 462 17.73 17.00 -22.68
CA TRP A 462 18.81 17.90 -23.08
C TRP A 462 19.50 18.61 -21.91
N LEU A 463 18.86 18.73 -20.74
CA LEU A 463 19.50 19.20 -19.52
C LEU A 463 20.03 18.07 -18.64
N LEU A 464 19.77 16.81 -19.01
CA LEU A 464 20.03 15.63 -18.20
C LEU A 464 19.38 15.73 -16.81
N ARG A 465 18.11 16.14 -16.79
CA ARG A 465 17.36 16.38 -15.54
C ARG A 465 16.02 15.68 -15.59
N ALA A 466 15.65 15.11 -14.45
CA ALA A 466 14.30 14.65 -14.13
C ALA A 466 13.95 15.14 -12.73
N GLY A 467 12.67 15.40 -12.48
CA GLY A 467 12.20 15.84 -11.16
C GLY A 467 10.68 15.89 -11.08
N LEU A 468 10.15 15.61 -9.89
CA LEU A 468 8.77 15.93 -9.55
C LEU A 468 8.64 17.43 -9.31
N CYS A 469 7.72 18.08 -10.03
CA CYS A 469 7.50 19.52 -9.89
C CYS A 469 6.03 19.91 -10.05
N ASP A 470 5.66 20.97 -9.35
CA ASP A 470 4.39 21.70 -9.44
C ASP A 470 4.48 22.93 -10.37
N ASN A 471 5.70 23.28 -10.79
CA ASN A 471 5.96 24.39 -11.70
C ASN A 471 6.90 24.01 -12.84
N LEU A 472 6.60 24.53 -14.04
CA LEU A 472 7.49 24.48 -15.19
C LEU A 472 7.91 25.91 -15.56
N VAL A 473 9.22 26.14 -15.65
CA VAL A 473 9.78 27.46 -15.93
C VAL A 473 10.65 27.42 -17.16
N PHE A 474 10.33 28.27 -18.13
CA PHE A 474 11.12 28.42 -19.36
C PHE A 474 11.16 29.88 -19.79
N THR A 475 12.05 30.17 -20.74
CA THR A 475 12.22 31.52 -21.28
C THR A 475 12.20 31.46 -22.80
N VAL A 476 11.61 32.46 -23.42
CA VAL A 476 11.63 32.64 -24.88
C VAL A 476 12.27 33.98 -25.27
N PRO A 477 12.85 34.09 -26.48
CA PRO A 477 13.41 35.34 -26.98
C PRO A 477 12.39 36.49 -27.07
N ALA A 478 12.84 37.74 -27.19
CA ALA A 478 11.94 38.89 -27.32
C ALA A 478 11.15 38.88 -28.63
N GLU A 479 11.70 38.32 -29.70
CA GLU A 479 11.02 38.17 -30.99
C GLU A 479 9.76 37.30 -30.90
N SER A 480 9.62 36.49 -29.84
CA SER A 480 8.38 35.76 -29.53
C SER A 480 7.30 36.63 -28.88
N GLY A 481 7.62 37.88 -28.55
CA GLY A 481 6.72 38.81 -27.87
C GLY A 481 5.52 39.21 -28.74
N ASN A 482 4.39 39.39 -28.07
CA ASN A 482 3.17 39.96 -28.63
C ASN A 482 2.43 40.76 -27.54
N ASP A 483 1.36 41.44 -27.93
CA ASP A 483 0.57 42.29 -27.01
C ASP A 483 0.08 41.53 -25.77
N ALA A 484 -0.24 40.25 -25.91
CA ALA A 484 -0.69 39.42 -24.78
C ALA A 484 0.44 39.11 -23.78
N LEU A 485 1.64 38.77 -24.27
CA LEU A 485 2.82 38.55 -23.42
C LEU A 485 3.26 39.85 -22.75
N ASP A 486 3.24 40.97 -23.46
CA ASP A 486 3.57 42.29 -22.90
C ASP A 486 2.52 42.72 -21.85
N TYR A 487 1.24 42.47 -22.08
CA TYR A 487 0.18 42.73 -21.09
C TYR A 487 0.41 41.96 -19.79
N LEU A 488 0.60 40.65 -19.85
CA LEU A 488 0.84 39.83 -18.65
C LEU A 488 2.15 40.22 -17.95
N ALA A 489 3.21 40.51 -18.72
CA ALA A 489 4.50 40.91 -18.16
C ALA A 489 4.46 42.26 -17.43
N ASN A 490 3.64 43.21 -17.90
CA ASN A 490 3.54 44.56 -17.34
C ASN A 490 2.52 44.65 -16.20
N SER A 491 1.40 43.94 -16.30
CA SER A 491 0.37 43.89 -15.25
C SER A 491 0.83 43.11 -14.03
N GLY A 492 1.65 42.07 -14.22
CA GLY A 492 1.99 41.11 -13.18
C GLY A 492 0.86 40.12 -12.87
N GLU A 493 -0.22 40.15 -13.65
CA GLU A 493 -1.33 39.19 -13.55
C GLU A 493 -0.88 37.80 -14.04
N GLU A 494 -1.51 36.75 -13.51
CA GLU A 494 -1.35 35.39 -14.02
C GLU A 494 -2.56 35.01 -14.89
N GLY A 495 -2.32 34.41 -16.07
CA GLY A 495 -3.38 33.85 -16.89
C GLY A 495 -3.76 32.45 -16.41
N THR A 496 -5.06 32.13 -16.29
CA THR A 496 -5.52 30.78 -15.92
C THR A 496 -5.85 29.95 -17.15
N PHE A 497 -5.47 28.67 -17.18
CA PHE A 497 -5.76 27.74 -18.27
C PHE A 497 -6.00 26.31 -17.75
N ASP A 498 -6.67 25.46 -18.53
CA ASP A 498 -6.89 24.04 -18.24
C ASP A 498 -6.15 23.11 -19.22
N LYS A 499 -5.72 23.63 -20.37
CA LYS A 499 -4.98 22.87 -21.37
C LYS A 499 -3.88 23.71 -22.00
N LEU A 500 -2.68 23.15 -22.06
CA LEU A 500 -1.57 23.67 -22.88
C LEU A 500 -1.45 22.78 -24.11
N VAL A 501 -1.37 23.41 -25.29
CA VAL A 501 -1.08 22.72 -26.54
C VAL A 501 0.15 23.37 -27.16
N VAL A 502 1.19 22.58 -27.39
CA VAL A 502 2.41 23.01 -28.09
C VAL A 502 2.50 22.24 -29.40
N ARG A 503 2.52 22.96 -30.52
CA ARG A 503 2.60 22.35 -31.85
C ARG A 503 3.62 23.05 -32.71
N ASN A 504 4.37 22.29 -33.49
CA ASN A 504 5.25 22.84 -34.50
C ASN A 504 4.44 23.58 -35.57
N ASN A 505 4.97 24.70 -36.08
CA ASN A 505 4.43 25.33 -37.27
C ASN A 505 4.68 24.45 -38.51
N ASP A 506 3.99 24.75 -39.62
CA ASP A 506 4.08 23.94 -40.84
C ASP A 506 5.50 23.84 -41.40
N GLU A 507 6.30 24.90 -41.22
CA GLU A 507 7.70 24.96 -41.65
C GLU A 507 8.69 24.25 -40.70
N LYS A 508 8.23 23.79 -39.52
CA LYS A 508 9.08 23.19 -38.47
C LYS A 508 10.26 24.08 -38.05
N THR A 509 10.05 25.39 -38.06
CA THR A 509 11.03 26.42 -37.65
C THR A 509 10.69 27.03 -36.29
N ALA A 510 9.45 26.85 -35.81
CA ALA A 510 8.96 27.35 -34.54
C ALA A 510 7.89 26.42 -33.96
N SER A 511 7.59 26.59 -32.67
CA SER A 511 6.41 25.99 -32.02
C SER A 511 5.44 27.08 -31.59
N ARG A 512 4.16 26.84 -31.81
CA ARG A 512 3.04 27.62 -31.29
C ARG A 512 2.62 27.08 -29.94
N PHE A 513 2.60 27.97 -28.95
CA PHE A 513 2.09 27.72 -27.61
C PHE A 513 0.66 28.23 -27.55
N SER A 514 -0.28 27.38 -27.16
CA SER A 514 -1.70 27.71 -27.02
C SER A 514 -2.18 27.33 -25.62
N PHE A 515 -2.47 28.32 -24.80
CA PHE A 515 -3.06 28.17 -23.48
C PHE A 515 -4.56 28.31 -23.64
N VAL A 516 -5.31 27.27 -23.27
CA VAL A 516 -6.76 27.17 -23.49
C VAL A 516 -7.46 27.05 -22.15
N ARG A 517 -8.61 27.72 -22.02
CA ARG A 517 -9.52 27.61 -20.87
C ARG A 517 -10.93 27.43 -21.40
N ASN A 518 -11.60 26.34 -21.02
CA ASN A 518 -12.96 25.99 -21.46
C ASN A 518 -13.13 26.03 -22.99
N GLY A 519 -12.11 25.62 -23.74
CA GLY A 519 -12.11 25.64 -25.21
C GLY A 519 -11.74 26.99 -25.85
N GLU A 520 -11.56 28.05 -25.07
CA GLU A 520 -11.15 29.37 -25.56
C GLU A 520 -9.65 29.61 -25.38
N LEU A 521 -9.01 30.19 -26.40
CA LEU A 521 -7.60 30.58 -26.33
C LEU A 521 -7.42 31.79 -25.41
N VAL A 522 -6.74 31.61 -24.28
CA VAL A 522 -6.46 32.68 -23.30
C VAL A 522 -5.10 33.35 -23.52
N LEU A 523 -4.12 32.61 -24.01
CA LEU A 523 -2.80 33.12 -24.37
C LEU A 523 -2.26 32.29 -25.53
N GLY A 524 -1.70 32.94 -26.54
CA GLY A 524 -1.04 32.27 -27.64
C GLY A 524 0.17 33.05 -28.13
N PHE A 525 1.27 32.35 -28.45
CA PHE A 525 2.46 32.95 -29.07
C PHE A 525 3.27 31.89 -29.80
N GLU A 526 4.22 32.33 -30.63
CA GLU A 526 5.16 31.45 -31.35
C GLU A 526 6.60 31.72 -30.93
N ALA A 527 7.39 30.65 -30.86
CA ALA A 527 8.82 30.76 -30.56
C ALA A 527 9.64 29.80 -31.41
N GLY A 528 10.72 30.31 -32.01
CA GLY A 528 11.71 29.49 -32.72
C GLY A 528 12.77 28.88 -31.78
N ARG A 529 12.87 29.39 -30.56
CA ARG A 529 13.87 28.97 -29.57
C ARG A 529 13.30 29.03 -28.17
N ILE A 530 13.75 28.11 -27.33
CA ILE A 530 13.41 28.05 -25.92
C ILE A 530 14.67 27.91 -25.07
N PHE A 531 14.66 28.53 -23.89
CA PHE A 531 15.66 28.37 -22.85
C PHE A 531 15.00 27.74 -21.64
N PHE A 532 15.35 26.49 -21.34
CA PHE A 532 14.80 25.80 -20.18
C PHE A 532 15.57 26.24 -18.94
N ASN A 533 14.83 26.60 -17.89
CA ASN A 533 15.42 26.78 -16.58
C ASN A 533 15.45 25.42 -15.87
N LYS A 534 16.27 25.31 -14.82
CA LYS A 534 16.25 24.12 -13.97
C LYS A 534 14.79 23.87 -13.52
N PRO A 535 14.28 22.63 -13.59
CA PRO A 535 13.07 22.27 -12.88
C PRO A 535 13.19 22.77 -11.43
N SER A 536 12.16 23.48 -10.97
CA SER A 536 12.13 24.12 -9.66
C SER A 536 10.74 23.93 -9.09
N GLY A 537 10.63 23.58 -7.81
CA GLY A 537 9.37 23.30 -7.10
C GLY A 537 9.65 22.63 -5.76
N LYS A 538 8.61 22.17 -5.04
CA LYS A 538 8.81 21.23 -3.92
C LYS A 538 9.37 19.93 -4.47
N THR A 539 10.69 19.81 -4.48
CA THR A 539 11.40 18.60 -4.86
C THR A 539 11.42 17.65 -3.68
N ILE A 540 10.87 16.45 -3.84
CA ILE A 540 11.28 15.30 -3.04
C ILE A 540 12.57 14.81 -3.71
N GLY A 541 13.71 15.26 -3.20
CA GLY A 541 15.06 14.97 -3.71
C GLY A 541 15.82 16.20 -4.17
#